data_AF-A0A8J8FQR4-F1
#
_entry.id   AF-A0A8J8FQR4-F1
#
_cell.length_a   1.000
_cell.length_b   1.000
_cell.length_c   1.000
_cell.angle_alpha   90.00
_cell.angle_beta   90.00
_cell.angle_gamma   90.00
#
_symmetry.space_group_name_H-M   'P 1'
#
loop_
_entity.id
_entity.type
_entity.pdbx_description
1 polymer ?
#
loop_
_entity_poly.entity_id
_entity_poly.type
_entity_poly.pdbx_seq_one_letter_code
_entity_poly.pdbx_strand_id
1 'polypeptide(L)'
;MSLAVAFKALAAERMAEEMPLVEVALRLDVDVSTVSHYLRGDYPSEDARDAAAEILKEVPPFSLWAWLSRELGENVAVEVLKWLADWEAEVLRDEERCILCGRCTDRCRFDGCVGCGECVRACPVNARELIVESDRYRFRMSPSDR
;
A
#
# COMPACT_ATOMS: atom_id res chain seq x y z
N MET A 1 -13.53 -13.53 8.58
CA MET A 1 -12.10 -13.90 8.43
C MET A 1 -11.38 -12.66 7.92
N SER A 2 -10.36 -12.15 8.62
CA SER A 2 -9.85 -10.79 8.35
C SER A 2 -8.87 -10.79 7.17
N LEU A 3 -9.33 -10.31 6.01
CA LEU A 3 -8.51 -10.06 4.83
C LEU A 3 -7.26 -9.22 5.16
N ALA A 4 -7.32 -8.36 6.18
CA ALA A 4 -6.21 -7.50 6.59
C ALA A 4 -5.01 -8.31 7.13
N VAL A 5 -5.30 -9.43 7.78
CA VAL A 5 -4.27 -10.39 8.23
C VAL A 5 -3.63 -11.09 7.04
N ALA A 6 -4.39 -11.40 5.99
CA ALA A 6 -3.85 -12.01 4.78
C ALA A 6 -2.87 -11.06 4.07
N PHE A 7 -3.17 -9.77 3.98
CA PHE A 7 -2.22 -8.79 3.48
C PHE A 7 -0.95 -8.69 4.34
N LYS A 8 -1.06 -8.73 5.67
CA LYS A 8 0.12 -8.81 6.56
C LYS A 8 0.93 -10.07 6.28
N ALA A 9 0.29 -11.21 6.10
CA ALA A 9 0.98 -12.48 5.86
C ALA A 9 1.74 -12.49 4.52
N LEU A 10 1.11 -12.01 3.44
CA LEU A 10 1.77 -11.88 2.13
C LEU A 10 2.95 -10.90 2.18
N ALA A 11 2.82 -9.78 2.89
CA ALA A 11 3.92 -8.85 3.10
C ALA A 11 5.05 -9.50 3.92
N ALA A 12 4.71 -10.22 4.99
CA ALA A 12 5.66 -10.89 5.86
C ALA A 12 6.49 -11.94 5.12
N GLU A 13 5.91 -12.69 4.18
CA GLU A 13 6.61 -13.65 3.33
C GLU A 13 7.78 -12.98 2.60
N ARG A 14 7.51 -11.86 1.90
CA ARG A 14 8.54 -11.11 1.17
C ARG A 14 9.54 -10.43 2.11
N MET A 15 9.06 -9.84 3.20
CA MET A 15 9.94 -9.20 4.19
C MET A 15 10.94 -10.20 4.79
N ALA A 16 10.50 -11.41 5.09
CA ALA A 16 11.34 -12.44 5.72
C ALA A 16 12.47 -12.95 4.80
N GLU A 17 12.40 -12.70 3.50
CA GLU A 17 13.50 -12.96 2.57
C GLU A 17 14.66 -11.96 2.76
N GLU A 18 14.36 -10.75 3.25
CA GLU A 18 15.31 -9.64 3.36
C GLU A 18 15.68 -9.24 4.79
N MET A 19 14.86 -9.59 5.79
CA MET A 19 15.11 -9.19 7.18
C MET A 19 14.72 -10.23 8.24
N PRO A 20 15.26 -10.13 9.47
CA PRO A 20 14.93 -11.06 10.56
C PRO A 20 13.46 -10.97 10.99
N LEU A 21 12.89 -12.10 11.44
CA LEU A 21 11.47 -12.17 11.86
C LEU A 21 11.07 -11.16 12.95
N VAL A 22 12.01 -10.79 13.82
CA VAL A 22 11.78 -9.77 14.86
C VAL A 22 11.53 -8.40 14.24
N GLU A 23 12.23 -8.07 13.15
CA GLU A 23 12.03 -6.81 12.43
C GLU A 23 10.73 -6.83 11.63
N VAL A 24 10.39 -7.96 10.99
CA VAL A 24 9.09 -8.16 10.32
C VAL A 24 7.95 -7.96 11.30
N ALA A 25 8.04 -8.59 12.48
CA ALA A 25 7.04 -8.51 13.55
C ALA A 25 6.83 -7.05 14.01
N LEU A 26 7.92 -6.31 14.22
CA LEU A 26 7.88 -4.90 14.61
C LEU A 26 7.19 -4.03 13.54
N ARG A 27 7.57 -4.19 12.27
CA ARG A 27 7.02 -3.39 11.15
C ARG A 27 5.55 -3.67 10.88
N LEU A 28 5.12 -4.92 11.05
CA LEU A 28 3.74 -5.34 10.84
C LEU A 28 2.87 -5.26 12.10
N ASP A 29 3.42 -4.80 13.23
CA ASP A 29 2.75 -4.70 14.52
C ASP A 29 2.04 -6.02 14.90
N VAL A 30 2.84 -7.08 15.02
CA VAL A 30 2.42 -8.43 15.42
C VAL A 30 3.51 -9.10 16.26
N ASP A 31 3.16 -10.17 16.97
CA ASP A 31 4.17 -11.01 17.64
C ASP A 31 5.03 -11.81 16.65
N VAL A 32 6.27 -12.11 17.03
CA VAL A 32 7.20 -12.94 16.23
C VAL A 32 6.62 -14.33 15.96
N SER A 33 5.88 -14.90 16.91
CA SER A 33 5.17 -16.17 16.73
C SER A 33 4.12 -16.10 15.62
N THR A 34 3.44 -14.95 15.49
CA THR A 34 2.45 -14.71 14.44
C THR A 34 3.12 -14.68 13.08
N VAL A 35 4.29 -14.05 12.95
CA VAL A 35 5.09 -14.11 11.71
C VAL A 35 5.47 -15.55 11.38
N SER A 36 5.88 -16.35 12.36
CA SER A 36 6.16 -17.78 12.12
C SER A 36 4.93 -18.56 11.63
N HIS A 37 3.73 -18.26 12.14
CA HIS A 37 2.49 -18.85 11.63
C HIS A 37 2.16 -18.40 10.21
N TYR A 38 2.43 -17.13 9.86
CA TYR A 38 2.34 -16.65 8.49
C TYR A 38 3.22 -17.51 7.58
N LEU A 39 4.52 -17.59 7.86
CA LEU A 39 5.48 -18.28 6.98
C LEU A 39 5.23 -19.79 6.84
N ARG A 40 4.63 -20.43 7.86
CA ARG A 40 4.28 -21.86 7.80
C ARG A 40 2.97 -22.15 7.06
N GLY A 41 2.19 -21.13 6.72
CA GLY A 41 0.87 -21.31 6.12
C GLY A 41 -0.24 -21.68 7.12
N ASP A 42 0.04 -21.72 8.42
CA ASP A 42 -0.92 -22.10 9.46
C ASP A 42 -2.02 -21.03 9.65
N TYR A 43 -1.68 -19.77 9.39
CA TYR A 43 -2.54 -18.61 9.57
C TYR A 43 -2.09 -17.50 8.63
N PRO A 44 -3.01 -16.71 8.05
CA PRO A 44 -4.44 -17.00 7.90
C PRO A 44 -4.65 -18.20 6.96
N SER A 45 -5.91 -18.63 6.80
CA SER A 45 -6.24 -19.74 5.90
C SER A 45 -5.80 -19.47 4.46
N GLU A 46 -5.57 -20.54 3.71
CA GLU A 46 -5.22 -20.50 2.29
C GLU A 46 -6.23 -19.66 1.48
N ASP A 47 -7.55 -19.91 1.65
CA ASP A 47 -8.62 -19.11 1.03
C ASP A 47 -8.49 -17.60 1.27
N ALA A 48 -8.02 -17.18 2.46
CA ALA A 48 -7.86 -15.77 2.78
C ALA A 48 -6.65 -15.16 2.05
N ARG A 49 -5.56 -15.93 1.96
CA ARG A 49 -4.35 -15.54 1.23
C ARG A 49 -4.64 -15.41 -0.26
N ASP A 50 -5.33 -16.38 -0.83
CA ASP A 50 -5.73 -16.38 -2.24
C ASP A 50 -6.61 -15.19 -2.55
N ALA A 51 -7.62 -14.91 -1.71
CA ALA A 51 -8.46 -13.73 -1.89
C ALA A 51 -7.65 -12.42 -1.85
N ALA A 52 -6.70 -12.28 -0.92
CA ALA A 52 -5.84 -11.10 -0.87
C ALA A 52 -4.91 -10.99 -2.09
N ALA A 53 -4.34 -12.11 -2.54
CA ALA A 53 -3.48 -12.15 -3.72
C ALA A 53 -4.24 -11.80 -5.01
N GLU A 54 -5.48 -12.26 -5.17
CA GLU A 54 -6.34 -11.88 -6.30
C GLU A 54 -6.66 -10.38 -6.28
N ILE A 55 -6.95 -9.81 -5.11
CA ILE A 55 -7.21 -8.37 -4.98
C ILE A 55 -6.01 -7.54 -5.43
N LEU A 56 -4.76 -7.94 -5.12
CA LEU A 56 -3.55 -7.21 -5.53
C LEU A 56 -3.36 -7.19 -7.06
N LYS A 57 -3.92 -8.16 -7.79
CA LYS A 57 -3.83 -8.23 -9.25
C LYS A 57 -4.75 -7.22 -9.94
N GLU A 58 -5.88 -6.91 -9.31
CA GLU A 58 -6.97 -6.15 -9.95
C GLU A 58 -7.14 -4.74 -9.35
N VAL A 59 -6.64 -4.51 -8.13
CA VAL A 59 -6.92 -3.28 -7.39
C VAL A 59 -5.63 -2.48 -7.17
N PRO A 60 -5.55 -1.23 -7.65
CA PRO A 60 -4.38 -0.39 -7.42
C PRO A 60 -4.22 0.01 -5.96
N PRO A 61 -2.99 0.35 -5.53
CA PRO A 61 -2.67 0.74 -4.16
C PRO A 61 -3.53 1.91 -3.66
N PHE A 62 -3.84 2.90 -4.50
CA PHE A 62 -4.63 4.07 -4.08
C PHE A 62 -6.09 3.71 -3.75
N SER A 63 -6.63 2.64 -4.34
CA SER A 63 -7.96 2.12 -4.04
C SER A 63 -7.95 1.26 -2.78
N LEU A 64 -6.89 0.48 -2.56
CA LEU A 64 -6.70 -0.31 -1.35
C LEU A 64 -6.40 0.54 -0.11
N TRP A 65 -5.74 1.68 -0.30
CA TRP A 65 -5.25 2.54 0.78
C TRP A 65 -6.33 2.89 1.82
N ALA A 66 -7.52 3.31 1.37
CA ALA A 66 -8.59 3.73 2.26
C ALA A 66 -9.05 2.61 3.21
N TRP A 67 -9.07 1.37 2.71
CA TRP A 67 -9.43 0.21 3.50
C TRP A 67 -8.25 -0.25 4.38
N LEU A 68 -7.05 -0.42 3.81
CA LEU A 68 -5.87 -0.88 4.56
C LEU A 68 -5.52 0.05 5.72
N SER A 69 -5.49 1.36 5.49
CA SER A 69 -5.16 2.35 6.52
C SER A 69 -6.15 2.33 7.69
N ARG A 70 -7.43 2.04 7.42
CA ARG A 70 -8.46 1.91 8.46
C ARG A 70 -8.33 0.62 9.26
N GLU A 71 -8.09 -0.50 8.58
CA GLU A 71 -8.03 -1.81 9.25
C GLU A 71 -6.70 -2.07 9.96
N LEU A 72 -5.59 -1.51 9.44
CA LEU A 72 -4.23 -1.78 9.92
C LEU A 72 -3.56 -0.59 10.61
N GLY A 73 -4.09 0.62 10.45
CA GLY A 73 -3.38 1.84 10.76
C GLY A 73 -2.39 2.23 9.65
N GLU A 74 -2.16 3.54 9.48
CA GLU A 74 -1.39 4.07 8.35
C GLU A 74 0.06 3.54 8.30
N ASN A 75 0.71 3.34 9.44
CA ASN A 75 2.11 2.87 9.48
C ASN A 75 2.25 1.44 8.94
N VAL A 76 1.37 0.54 9.40
CA VAL A 76 1.38 -0.86 8.97
C VAL A 76 0.89 -0.98 7.53
N ALA A 77 -0.13 -0.20 7.14
CA ALA A 77 -0.62 -0.18 5.76
C ALA A 77 0.48 0.23 4.76
N VAL A 78 1.36 1.16 5.14
CA VAL A 78 2.52 1.56 4.33
C VAL A 78 3.52 0.42 4.18
N GLU A 79 3.89 -0.26 5.28
CA GLU A 79 4.80 -1.40 5.18
C GLU A 79 4.20 -2.51 4.32
N VAL A 80 2.92 -2.82 4.50
CA VAL A 80 2.20 -3.79 3.67
C VAL A 80 2.25 -3.40 2.19
N LEU A 81 1.89 -2.16 1.82
CA LEU A 81 1.91 -1.73 0.42
C LEU A 81 3.31 -1.68 -0.18
N LYS A 82 4.34 -1.32 0.60
CA LYS A 82 5.74 -1.32 0.14
C LYS A 82 6.19 -2.72 -0.28
N TRP A 83 5.89 -3.72 0.54
CA TRP A 83 6.35 -5.08 0.30
C TRP A 83 5.49 -5.83 -0.71
N LEU A 84 4.21 -5.47 -0.82
CA LEU A 84 3.33 -6.00 -1.85
C LEU A 84 3.46 -5.28 -3.19
N ALA A 85 4.26 -4.21 -3.27
CA ALA A 85 4.50 -3.46 -4.50
C ALA A 85 5.15 -4.36 -5.54
N ASP A 86 4.34 -4.81 -6.49
CA ASP A 86 4.77 -5.25 -7.81
C ASP A 86 4.44 -4.15 -8.83
N TRP A 87 4.54 -2.90 -8.38
CA TRP A 87 4.11 -1.72 -9.09
C TRP A 87 5.07 -0.55 -8.90
N GLU A 88 5.20 0.26 -9.94
CA GLU A 88 5.86 1.56 -9.93
C GLU A 88 4.81 2.65 -9.86
N ALA A 89 5.04 3.67 -9.02
CA ALA A 89 4.10 4.75 -8.79
C ALA A 89 4.76 6.12 -9.02
N GLU A 90 4.25 6.87 -9.99
CA GLU A 90 4.71 8.22 -10.34
C GLU A 90 3.63 9.27 -10.08
N VAL A 91 4.02 10.40 -9.50
CA VAL A 91 3.12 11.55 -9.30
C VAL A 91 3.52 12.68 -10.24
N LEU A 92 2.65 12.95 -11.22
CA LEU A 92 2.82 14.06 -12.14
C LEU A 92 2.31 15.37 -11.52
N ARG A 93 2.94 16.49 -11.91
CA ARG A 93 2.52 17.85 -11.53
C ARG A 93 2.18 18.64 -12.79
N ASP A 94 0.98 19.20 -12.82
CA ASP A 94 0.60 20.20 -13.81
C ASP A 94 1.14 21.57 -13.36
N GLU A 95 2.16 22.07 -14.04
CA GLU A 95 2.82 23.35 -13.74
C GLU A 95 1.91 24.56 -13.99
N GLU A 96 0.93 24.45 -14.89
CA GLU A 96 0.02 25.55 -15.22
C GLU A 96 -1.07 25.70 -14.13
N ARG A 97 -1.47 24.58 -13.51
CA ARG A 97 -2.48 24.58 -12.44
C ARG A 97 -1.91 24.69 -11.04
N CYS A 98 -0.64 24.30 -10.83
CA CYS A 98 -0.05 24.25 -9.50
C CYS A 98 0.10 25.66 -8.88
N ILE A 99 -0.53 25.86 -7.72
CA ILE A 99 -0.45 27.12 -6.95
C ILE A 99 0.58 27.08 -5.81
N LEU A 100 1.48 26.08 -5.78
CA LEU A 100 2.55 25.92 -4.78
C LEU A 100 2.11 25.95 -3.30
N CYS A 101 0.90 25.48 -3.00
CA CYS A 101 0.32 25.54 -1.65
C CYS A 101 0.88 24.52 -0.63
N GLY A 102 1.77 23.60 -1.03
CA GLY A 102 2.39 22.62 -0.12
C GLY A 102 1.51 21.42 0.32
N ARG A 103 0.18 21.48 0.20
CA ARG A 103 -0.73 20.44 0.73
C ARG A 103 -0.43 19.00 0.30
N CYS A 104 0.09 18.80 -0.91
CA CYS A 104 0.46 17.46 -1.38
C CYS A 104 1.70 16.93 -0.63
N THR A 105 2.67 17.79 -0.35
CA THR A 105 3.86 17.46 0.45
C THR A 105 3.47 17.12 1.88
N ASP A 106 2.53 17.86 2.48
CA ASP A 106 2.05 17.59 3.85
C ASP A 106 1.41 16.19 4.00
N ARG A 107 0.93 15.60 2.91
CA ARG A 107 0.36 14.24 2.88
C ARG A 107 1.38 13.16 2.57
N CYS A 108 2.47 13.49 1.88
CA CYS A 108 3.55 12.55 1.53
C CYS A 108 4.54 12.43 2.69
N ARG A 109 4.12 11.75 3.77
CA ARG A 109 4.88 11.63 5.01
C ARG A 109 5.66 10.31 5.18
N PHE A 110 5.69 9.50 4.14
CA PHE A 110 6.34 8.19 4.16
C PHE A 110 7.64 8.22 3.38
N ASP A 111 8.60 7.41 3.81
CA ASP A 111 9.83 7.21 3.06
C ASP A 111 9.52 6.41 1.78
N GLY A 112 9.46 7.12 0.65
CA GLY A 112 9.06 6.60 -0.65
C GLY A 112 7.57 6.75 -1.00
N CYS A 113 7.26 6.73 -2.30
CA CYS A 113 5.89 6.71 -2.81
C CYS A 113 5.31 5.30 -2.71
N VAL A 114 4.19 5.14 -2.01
CA VAL A 114 3.47 3.85 -1.91
C VAL A 114 2.21 3.80 -2.78
N GLY A 115 2.01 4.81 -3.63
CA GLY A 115 0.85 4.87 -4.52
C GLY A 115 -0.49 5.08 -3.79
N CYS A 116 -0.54 5.68 -2.60
CA CYS A 116 -1.78 5.83 -1.82
C CYS A 116 -2.78 6.86 -2.38
N GLY A 117 -2.32 7.79 -3.23
CA GLY A 117 -3.16 8.83 -3.84
C GLY A 117 -3.50 10.03 -2.95
N GLU A 118 -3.04 10.09 -1.69
CA GLU A 118 -3.38 11.18 -0.76
C GLU A 118 -2.94 12.57 -1.28
N CYS A 119 -1.81 12.65 -1.96
CA CYS A 119 -1.34 13.89 -2.59
C CYS A 119 -2.26 14.40 -3.71
N VAL A 120 -2.90 13.48 -4.45
CA VAL A 120 -3.90 13.79 -5.48
C VAL A 120 -5.17 14.31 -4.82
N ARG A 121 -5.69 13.59 -3.81
CA ARG A 121 -6.90 13.97 -3.05
C ARG A 121 -6.76 15.33 -2.37
N ALA A 122 -5.59 15.63 -1.81
CA ALA A 122 -5.35 16.88 -1.08
C ALA A 122 -5.13 18.10 -1.98
N CYS A 123 -4.85 17.91 -3.28
CA CYS A 123 -4.58 19.02 -4.19
C CYS A 123 -5.85 19.85 -4.42
N PRO A 124 -5.91 21.13 -4.03
CA PRO A 124 -7.13 21.93 -4.14
C PRO A 124 -7.43 22.38 -5.57
N VAL A 125 -6.45 22.29 -6.47
CA VAL A 125 -6.49 22.83 -7.84
C VAL A 125 -6.33 21.75 -8.92
N ASN A 126 -6.52 20.48 -8.56
CA ASN A 126 -6.46 19.36 -9.52
C ASN A 126 -5.12 19.30 -10.31
N ALA A 127 -4.00 19.70 -9.70
CA ALA A 127 -2.69 19.79 -10.35
C ALA A 127 -1.81 18.54 -10.14
N ARG A 128 -2.35 17.46 -9.58
CA ARG A 128 -1.64 16.21 -9.29
C ARG A 128 -2.37 15.05 -9.93
N GLU A 129 -1.62 14.17 -10.55
CA GLU A 129 -2.10 12.91 -11.13
C GLU A 129 -1.17 11.80 -10.63
N LEU A 130 -1.73 10.66 -10.22
CA LEU A 130 -0.95 9.50 -9.82
C LEU A 130 -1.10 8.42 -10.89
N ILE A 131 0.03 7.97 -11.41
CA ILE A 131 0.12 6.84 -12.32
C ILE A 131 0.69 5.67 -11.53
N VAL A 132 0.04 4.52 -11.60
CA VAL A 132 0.53 3.27 -11.04
C VAL A 132 0.63 2.25 -12.16
N GLU A 133 1.83 1.73 -12.38
CA GLU A 133 2.12 0.75 -13.42
C GLU A 133 2.60 -0.55 -12.80
N SER A 134 2.17 -1.67 -13.34
CA SER A 134 2.73 -3.00 -13.08
C SER A 134 2.89 -3.72 -14.42
N ASP A 135 3.44 -4.93 -14.40
CA ASP A 135 3.52 -5.80 -15.58
C ASP A 135 2.15 -6.07 -16.24
N ARG A 136 1.04 -5.87 -15.52
CA ARG A 136 -0.31 -6.24 -15.96
C ARG A 136 -1.22 -5.05 -16.23
N TYR A 137 -0.95 -3.90 -15.62
CA TYR A 137 -1.88 -2.78 -15.65
C TYR A 137 -1.18 -1.43 -15.58
N ARG A 138 -1.87 -0.42 -16.12
CA ARG A 138 -1.57 0.99 -15.92
C ARG A 138 -2.82 1.67 -15.39
N PHE A 139 -2.84 1.99 -14.11
CA PHE A 139 -3.90 2.74 -13.48
C PHE A 139 -3.54 4.21 -13.38
N ARG A 140 -4.56 5.05 -13.50
CA ARG A 140 -4.44 6.49 -13.40
C ARG A 140 -5.48 6.97 -12.40
N MET A 141 -5.01 7.63 -11.35
CA MET A 141 -5.87 8.36 -10.44
C MET A 141 -5.83 9.84 -10.84
N SER A 142 -6.94 10.27 -11.40
CA SER A 142 -7.17 11.64 -11.82
C SER A 142 -7.81 12.45 -10.68
N PRO A 143 -7.70 13.78 -10.72
CA PRO A 143 -8.35 14.64 -9.73
C PRO A 143 -9.88 14.55 -9.70
N SER A 144 -10.49 14.01 -10.77
CA SER A 144 -11.93 13.73 -10.88
C SER A 144 -12.39 12.49 -10.14
N ASP A 145 -11.48 11.63 -9.68
CA ASP A 145 -11.79 10.41 -8.93
C ASP A 145 -12.02 10.67 -7.43
N ARG A 146 -12.47 11.88 -7.08
CA ARG A 146 -12.72 12.35 -5.71
C ARG A 146 -14.16 12.18 -5.27
#